data_AF-A0AA43EWA2-F1
#
_entry.id   AF-A0AA43EWA2-F1
#
_cell.length_a   1.000
_cell.length_b   1.000
_cell.length_c   1.000
_cell.angle_alpha   90.00
_cell.angle_beta   90.00
_cell.angle_gamma   90.00
#
_symmetry.space_group_name_H-M   'P 1'
#
loop_
_entity.id
_entity.type
_entity.pdbx_description
1 polymer ?
#
loop_
_entity_poly.entity_id
_entity_poly.type
_entity_poly.pdbx_seq_one_letter_code
_entity_poly.pdbx_strand_id
1 'polypeptide(L)'
;MNEFEWNEAEFPGAGEVYGEVGFESLLSEAEELELAAELLEVSSEEEMDQFLGKLFKGIGRGLKKVGRFVGRKVLPALGKGLRAVAKVALPIVGKVAGSFIPIPGVGTAIGGAIGTAVSNALELEFSGVNAEEAELEMARRFVRMASTAAQQAAMAPPDVDAEVVVNEAIVSAARTHLPHFRLRKAERSGMPGATQQGRWIRRGDKIVLLSA
;
A
#
# COMPACT_ATOMS: atom_id res chain seq x y z
N MET A 1 23.69 -3.32 -14.74
CA MET A 1 22.70 -3.81 -13.75
C MET A 1 21.85 -2.59 -13.44
N ASN A 2 20.62 -2.53 -13.97
CA ASN A 2 19.82 -1.30 -13.95
C ASN A 2 19.15 -1.18 -12.58
N GLU A 3 19.62 -0.22 -11.79
CA GLU A 3 19.00 0.21 -10.55
C GLU A 3 17.88 1.19 -10.90
N PHE A 4 16.64 0.79 -10.65
CA PHE A 4 15.47 1.67 -10.76
C PHE A 4 15.49 2.62 -9.55
N GLU A 5 16.12 3.78 -9.72
CA GLU A 5 15.96 4.92 -8.81
C GLU A 5 14.58 5.54 -9.06
N TRP A 6 13.71 5.48 -8.07
CA TRP A 6 12.44 6.19 -8.10
C TRP A 6 12.71 7.69 -7.94
N ASN A 7 12.67 8.41 -9.05
CA ASN A 7 12.74 9.86 -9.04
C ASN A 7 11.32 10.43 -8.91
N GLU A 8 11.05 11.03 -7.75
CA GLU A 8 9.83 11.79 -7.43
C GLU A 8 9.60 12.95 -8.43
N ALA A 9 10.61 13.30 -9.25
CA ALA A 9 10.55 14.33 -10.27
C ALA A 9 10.19 13.87 -11.70
N GLU A 10 10.03 12.56 -11.97
CA GLU A 10 9.74 12.09 -13.34
C GLU A 10 8.23 12.08 -13.68
N PHE A 11 7.37 12.35 -12.70
CA PHE A 11 5.94 12.58 -12.90
C PHE A 11 5.55 13.99 -12.43
N PRO A 12 5.75 15.02 -13.28
CA PRO A 12 5.19 16.35 -13.02
C PRO A 12 3.66 16.24 -13.09
N GLY A 13 3.02 16.09 -11.93
CA GLY A 13 1.55 16.10 -11.79
C GLY A 13 0.94 15.00 -10.92
N ALA A 14 1.66 13.95 -10.52
CA ALA A 14 1.09 12.83 -9.74
C ALA A 14 0.50 13.27 -8.37
N GLY A 15 1.11 14.26 -7.72
CA GLY A 15 0.59 14.85 -6.48
C GLY A 15 -0.64 15.75 -6.68
N GLU A 16 -0.87 16.26 -7.89
CA GLU A 16 -1.97 17.18 -8.21
C GLU A 16 -3.15 16.48 -8.93
N VAL A 17 -2.91 15.37 -9.63
CA VAL A 17 -3.96 14.63 -10.37
C VAL A 17 -4.96 13.94 -9.44
N TYR A 18 -4.56 13.59 -8.22
CA TYR A 18 -5.42 12.92 -7.23
C TYR A 18 -5.73 13.78 -5.99
N GLY A 19 -5.23 15.01 -5.93
CA GLY A 19 -5.53 15.96 -4.85
C GLY A 19 -6.90 16.59 -5.06
N GLU A 20 -7.83 16.35 -4.12
CA GLU A 20 -9.19 16.91 -4.09
C GLU A 20 -10.24 16.35 -5.07
N VAL A 21 -10.05 15.15 -5.62
CA VAL A 21 -11.21 14.44 -6.20
C VAL A 21 -11.93 13.73 -5.06
N GLY A 22 -12.98 14.36 -4.53
CA GLY A 22 -13.94 13.71 -3.63
C GLY A 22 -14.62 12.57 -4.38
N PHE A 23 -14.02 11.39 -4.38
CA PHE A 23 -14.62 10.22 -4.98
C PHE A 23 -15.83 9.78 -4.15
N GLU A 24 -17.01 9.74 -4.78
CA GLU A 24 -18.12 9.00 -4.21
C GLU A 24 -17.71 7.53 -4.05
N SER A 25 -17.98 6.96 -2.86
CA SER A 25 -17.67 5.56 -2.59
C SER A 25 -18.38 4.68 -3.62
N LEU A 26 -17.63 3.74 -4.22
CA LEU A 26 -18.17 2.75 -5.15
C LEU A 26 -18.99 1.66 -4.43
N LEU A 27 -18.93 1.64 -3.10
CA LEU A 27 -19.65 0.73 -2.23
C LEU A 27 -20.64 1.54 -1.40
N SER A 28 -21.84 1.02 -1.20
CA SER A 28 -22.77 1.57 -0.21
C SER A 28 -22.23 1.32 1.21
N GLU A 29 -22.68 2.12 2.18
CA GLU A 29 -22.28 1.91 3.59
C GLU A 29 -22.61 0.51 4.11
N ALA A 30 -23.71 -0.07 3.63
CA ALA A 30 -24.12 -1.43 3.97
C ALA A 30 -23.17 -2.47 3.38
N GLU A 31 -22.76 -2.31 2.11
CA GLU A 31 -21.76 -3.19 1.47
C GLU A 31 -20.39 -3.06 2.15
N GLU A 32 -19.98 -1.85 2.53
CA GLU A 32 -18.74 -1.63 3.28
C GLU A 32 -18.77 -2.37 4.62
N LEU A 33 -19.90 -2.32 5.34
CA LEU A 33 -20.06 -2.99 6.62
C LEU A 33 -20.09 -4.52 6.47
N GLU A 34 -20.78 -5.04 5.47
CA GLU A 34 -20.84 -6.48 5.17
C GLU A 34 -19.46 -7.03 4.81
N LEU A 35 -18.72 -6.35 3.93
CA LEU A 35 -17.36 -6.72 3.57
C LEU A 35 -16.40 -6.61 4.76
N ALA A 36 -16.58 -5.61 5.62
CA ALA A 36 -15.76 -5.47 6.83
C ALA A 36 -15.98 -6.65 7.78
N ALA A 37 -17.24 -7.04 8.03
CA ALA A 37 -17.55 -8.20 8.85
C ALA A 37 -16.97 -9.49 8.26
N GLU A 38 -17.10 -9.70 6.94
CA GLU A 38 -16.52 -10.86 6.26
C GLU A 38 -14.99 -10.87 6.38
N LEU A 39 -14.33 -9.70 6.28
CA LEU A 39 -12.88 -9.59 6.41
C LEU A 39 -12.38 -10.07 7.79
N LEU A 40 -13.14 -9.81 8.86
CA LEU A 40 -12.81 -10.27 10.21
C LEU A 40 -12.92 -11.80 10.35
N GLU A 41 -13.75 -12.44 9.53
CA GLU A 41 -13.92 -13.90 9.53
C GLU A 41 -12.83 -14.62 8.71
N VAL A 42 -12.05 -13.90 7.90
CA VAL A 42 -10.98 -14.47 7.08
C VAL A 42 -9.85 -15.01 7.97
N SER A 43 -9.63 -16.33 7.89
CA SER A 43 -8.67 -17.05 8.72
C SER A 43 -7.53 -17.73 7.93
N SER A 44 -7.60 -17.69 6.61
CA SER A 44 -6.64 -18.33 5.70
C SER A 44 -6.33 -17.50 4.45
N GLU A 45 -5.26 -17.85 3.72
CA GLU A 45 -4.91 -17.15 2.48
C GLU A 45 -5.92 -17.40 1.35
N GLU A 46 -6.52 -18.59 1.34
CA GLU A 46 -7.56 -18.99 0.41
C GLU A 46 -8.86 -18.23 0.65
N GLU A 47 -9.24 -18.01 1.91
CA GLU A 47 -10.39 -17.16 2.28
C GLU A 47 -10.13 -15.70 1.94
N MET A 48 -8.90 -15.21 2.13
CA MET A 48 -8.51 -13.86 1.72
C MET A 48 -8.69 -13.66 0.21
N ASP A 49 -8.37 -14.67 -0.61
CA ASP A 49 -8.62 -14.62 -2.05
C ASP A 49 -10.11 -14.54 -2.41
N GLN A 50 -10.93 -15.31 -1.71
CA GLN A 50 -12.38 -15.30 -1.90
C GLN A 50 -12.97 -13.95 -1.51
N PHE A 51 -12.55 -13.42 -0.36
CA PHE A 51 -12.89 -12.07 0.09
C PHE A 51 -12.50 -11.01 -0.94
N LEU A 52 -11.24 -11.00 -1.41
CA LEU A 52 -10.78 -10.03 -2.41
C LEU A 52 -11.59 -10.15 -3.72
N GLY A 53 -11.94 -11.37 -4.12
CA GLY A 53 -12.83 -11.62 -5.25
C GLY A 53 -14.20 -10.98 -5.08
N LYS A 54 -14.81 -11.10 -3.89
CA LYS A 54 -16.11 -10.47 -3.58
C LYS A 54 -16.00 -8.95 -3.50
N LEU A 55 -14.95 -8.43 -2.87
CA LEU A 55 -14.64 -6.99 -2.81
C LEU A 55 -14.55 -6.40 -4.22
N PHE A 56 -13.74 -6.99 -5.11
CA PHE A 56 -13.63 -6.51 -6.49
C PHE A 56 -14.91 -6.68 -7.29
N LYS A 57 -15.71 -7.71 -7.00
CA LYS A 57 -17.03 -7.87 -7.60
C LYS A 57 -17.97 -6.74 -7.16
N GLY A 58 -17.95 -6.34 -5.89
CA GLY A 58 -18.70 -5.18 -5.38
C GLY A 58 -18.28 -3.90 -6.08
N ILE A 59 -16.99 -3.58 -6.04
CA ILE A 59 -16.39 -2.40 -6.69
C ILE A 59 -16.69 -2.39 -8.21
N GLY A 60 -16.55 -3.54 -8.86
CA GLY A 60 -16.76 -3.70 -10.30
C GLY A 60 -18.19 -3.42 -10.76
N ARG A 61 -19.20 -3.52 -9.89
CA ARG A 61 -20.58 -3.10 -10.20
C ARG A 61 -20.68 -1.58 -10.36
N GLY A 62 -19.90 -0.83 -9.57
CA GLY A 62 -19.83 0.64 -9.64
C GLY A 62 -18.97 1.14 -10.81
N LEU A 63 -17.95 0.38 -11.22
CA LEU A 63 -17.10 0.72 -12.36
C LEU A 63 -17.78 0.43 -13.70
N LYS A 64 -18.30 1.48 -14.35
CA LYS A 64 -18.85 1.38 -15.71
C LYS A 64 -17.73 1.09 -16.72
N LYS A 65 -17.54 -0.20 -17.02
CA LYS A 65 -16.57 -0.78 -17.97
C LYS A 65 -15.13 -0.85 -17.46
N VAL A 66 -14.77 -2.03 -16.96
CA VAL A 66 -13.37 -2.40 -16.71
C VAL A 66 -12.71 -2.74 -18.05
N GLY A 67 -11.74 -1.92 -18.49
CA GLY A 67 -10.98 -2.17 -19.70
C GLY A 67 -10.13 -3.46 -19.60
N ARG A 68 -9.77 -4.04 -20.75
CA ARG A 68 -8.92 -5.26 -20.80
C ARG A 68 -7.60 -5.10 -20.06
N PHE A 69 -7.01 -3.91 -20.11
CA PHE A 69 -5.80 -3.57 -19.36
C PHE A 69 -6.03 -3.68 -17.85
N VAL A 70 -7.04 -2.99 -17.33
CA VAL A 70 -7.40 -3.00 -15.90
C VAL A 70 -7.64 -4.43 -15.42
N GLY A 71 -8.43 -5.21 -16.15
CA GLY A 71 -8.73 -6.59 -15.77
C GLY A 71 -7.51 -7.53 -15.79
N ARG A 72 -6.54 -7.34 -16.69
CA ARG A 72 -5.41 -8.26 -16.88
C ARG A 72 -4.14 -7.86 -16.12
N LYS A 73 -3.98 -6.59 -15.79
CA LYS A 73 -2.73 -6.05 -15.23
C LYS A 73 -2.98 -5.40 -13.88
N VAL A 74 -3.96 -4.50 -13.81
CA VAL A 74 -4.21 -3.70 -12.60
C VAL A 74 -4.89 -4.52 -11.51
N LEU A 75 -6.01 -5.20 -11.77
CA LEU A 75 -6.73 -5.97 -10.74
C LEU A 75 -5.87 -7.06 -10.09
N PRO A 76 -5.09 -7.88 -10.83
CA PRO A 76 -4.21 -8.86 -10.21
C PRO A 76 -3.10 -8.22 -9.35
N ALA A 77 -2.49 -7.11 -9.82
CA ALA A 77 -1.48 -6.39 -9.07
C ALA A 77 -2.07 -5.77 -7.80
N LEU A 78 -3.27 -5.18 -7.90
CA LEU A 78 -4.01 -4.62 -6.77
C LEU A 78 -4.38 -5.69 -5.75
N GLY A 79 -4.85 -6.86 -6.18
CA GLY A 79 -5.14 -7.98 -5.28
C GLY A 79 -3.90 -8.43 -4.50
N LYS A 80 -2.74 -8.51 -5.14
CA LYS A 80 -1.46 -8.81 -4.46
C LYS A 80 -1.08 -7.73 -3.45
N GLY A 81 -1.19 -6.46 -3.82
CA GLY A 81 -0.89 -5.32 -2.95
C GLY A 81 -1.80 -5.27 -1.73
N LEU A 82 -3.11 -5.35 -1.94
CA LEU A 82 -4.11 -5.37 -0.85
C LEU A 82 -3.92 -6.57 0.08
N ARG A 83 -3.59 -7.75 -0.46
CA ARG A 83 -3.25 -8.90 0.38
C ARG A 83 -2.03 -8.64 1.25
N ALA A 84 -0.98 -8.01 0.70
CA ALA A 84 0.22 -7.68 1.47
C ALA A 84 -0.10 -6.70 2.61
N VAL A 85 -0.93 -5.69 2.35
CA VAL A 85 -1.39 -4.76 3.40
C VAL A 85 -2.23 -5.49 4.44
N ALA A 86 -3.19 -6.31 4.01
CA ALA A 86 -4.05 -7.08 4.90
C ALA A 86 -3.26 -8.02 5.82
N LYS A 87 -2.24 -8.72 5.29
CA LYS A 87 -1.35 -9.59 6.10
C LYS A 87 -0.57 -8.84 7.18
N VAL A 88 -0.36 -7.53 7.04
CA VAL A 88 0.37 -6.71 8.02
C VAL A 88 -0.60 -5.99 8.97
N ALA A 89 -1.77 -5.56 8.47
CA ALA A 89 -2.75 -4.82 9.25
C ALA A 89 -3.72 -5.71 10.05
N LEU A 90 -4.08 -6.89 9.51
CA LEU A 90 -5.09 -7.77 10.09
C LEU A 90 -4.61 -8.77 11.15
N PRO A 91 -3.32 -9.11 11.34
CA PRO A 91 -2.90 -9.88 12.53
C PRO A 91 -3.23 -9.18 13.86
N ILE A 92 -3.67 -7.92 13.81
CA ILE A 92 -4.24 -7.18 14.94
C ILE A 92 -5.67 -7.67 15.27
N VAL A 93 -6.41 -8.19 14.29
CA VAL A 93 -7.71 -8.82 14.44
C VAL A 93 -7.50 -10.30 14.78
N GLY A 94 -7.76 -10.67 16.03
CA GLY A 94 -8.03 -12.05 16.40
C GLY A 94 -6.97 -12.87 17.13
N LYS A 95 -5.67 -12.51 17.19
CA LYS A 95 -4.70 -13.22 18.06
C LYS A 95 -3.60 -12.31 18.60
N VAL A 96 -3.69 -12.09 19.92
CA VAL A 96 -2.61 -11.66 20.83
C VAL A 96 -2.42 -10.15 20.95
N ALA A 97 -2.93 -9.61 22.06
CA ALA A 97 -2.30 -8.48 22.71
C ALA A 97 -0.79 -8.75 22.86
N GLY A 98 0.03 -8.02 22.10
CA GLY A 98 1.48 -7.98 22.30
C GLY A 98 2.28 -9.13 21.67
N SER A 99 2.33 -9.20 20.34
CA SER A 99 3.57 -9.59 19.66
C SER A 99 3.53 -9.11 18.22
N PHE A 100 4.26 -8.04 17.97
CA PHE A 100 4.72 -7.70 16.63
C PHE A 100 5.59 -8.87 16.14
N ILE A 101 5.02 -9.80 15.36
CA ILE A 101 5.78 -10.87 14.72
C ILE A 101 6.39 -10.28 13.45
N PRO A 102 7.71 -10.03 13.38
CA PRO A 102 8.34 -9.68 12.12
C PRO A 102 8.28 -10.92 11.23
N ILE A 103 7.36 -10.97 10.26
CA ILE A 103 7.28 -12.04 9.26
C ILE A 103 8.53 -11.91 8.35
N PRO A 104 9.52 -12.80 8.45
CA PRO A 104 10.67 -12.77 7.57
C PRO A 104 10.23 -13.33 6.21
N GLY A 105 10.48 -12.60 5.12
CA GLY A 105 10.24 -13.10 3.76
C GLY A 105 9.09 -12.47 2.98
N VAL A 106 8.47 -11.38 3.46
CA VAL A 106 7.61 -10.54 2.59
C VAL A 106 8.52 -9.76 1.64
N GLY A 107 8.78 -10.36 0.48
CA GLY A 107 9.61 -9.77 -0.58
C GLY A 107 9.01 -8.49 -1.18
N THR A 108 9.92 -7.63 -1.63
CA THR A 108 9.77 -6.26 -2.14
C THR A 108 9.72 -5.19 -1.05
N ALA A 109 10.74 -4.34 -1.04
CA ALA A 109 10.95 -3.24 -0.08
C ALA A 109 9.78 -2.21 -0.01
N ILE A 110 8.81 -2.31 -0.92
CA ILE A 110 7.65 -1.43 -1.00
C ILE A 110 6.50 -1.95 -0.11
N GLY A 111 6.28 -3.27 -0.05
CA GLY A 111 5.22 -3.86 0.76
C GLY A 111 5.46 -3.74 2.27
N GLY A 112 6.73 -3.85 2.71
CA GLY A 112 7.09 -3.72 4.13
C GLY A 112 6.84 -2.31 4.67
N ALA A 113 7.30 -1.27 3.96
CA ALA A 113 7.20 0.11 4.44
C ALA A 113 5.75 0.61 4.47
N ILE A 114 4.96 0.34 3.42
CA ILE A 114 3.54 0.72 3.37
C ILE A 114 2.76 -0.06 4.43
N GLY A 115 2.96 -1.37 4.54
CA GLY A 115 2.28 -2.20 5.54
C GLY A 115 2.55 -1.73 6.97
N THR A 116 3.81 -1.48 7.33
CA THR A 116 4.18 -0.97 8.67
C THR A 116 3.58 0.41 8.93
N ALA A 117 3.59 1.32 7.95
CA ALA A 117 2.99 2.64 8.10
C ALA A 117 1.47 2.58 8.32
N VAL A 118 0.76 1.71 7.59
CA VAL A 118 -0.69 1.46 7.77
C VAL A 118 -0.96 0.89 9.16
N SER A 119 -0.22 -0.14 9.57
CA SER A 119 -0.37 -0.77 10.88
C SER A 119 -0.18 0.23 12.03
N ASN A 120 0.90 1.03 12.00
CA ASN A 120 1.14 2.06 13.00
C ASN A 120 0.04 3.13 13.03
N ALA A 121 -0.46 3.54 11.86
CA ALA A 121 -1.53 4.52 11.78
C ALA A 121 -2.83 4.01 12.41
N LEU A 122 -3.18 2.74 12.17
CA LEU A 122 -4.35 2.10 12.77
C LEU A 122 -4.17 1.93 14.29
N GLU A 123 -2.98 1.50 14.75
CA GLU A 123 -2.70 1.36 16.19
C GLU A 123 -2.88 2.68 16.96
N LEU A 124 -2.43 3.80 16.39
CA LEU A 124 -2.57 5.13 16.99
C LEU A 124 -4.02 5.62 17.05
N GLU A 125 -4.86 5.22 16.09
CA GLU A 125 -6.27 5.63 16.02
C GLU A 125 -7.15 4.90 17.04
N PHE A 126 -6.86 3.62 17.27
CA PHE A 126 -7.75 2.74 18.04
C PHE A 126 -7.21 2.38 19.43
N SER A 127 -6.08 2.96 19.85
CA SER A 127 -5.59 2.80 21.22
C SER A 127 -6.64 3.33 22.21
N GLY A 128 -7.22 2.45 23.04
CA GLY A 128 -8.18 2.81 24.09
C GLY A 128 -9.66 2.69 23.72
N VAL A 129 -9.99 2.22 22.50
CA VAL A 129 -11.35 1.82 22.10
C VAL A 129 -11.58 0.35 22.49
N ASN A 130 -12.83 -0.10 22.59
CA ASN A 130 -13.09 -1.53 22.80
C ASN A 130 -12.55 -2.34 21.60
N ALA A 131 -12.03 -3.54 21.86
CA ALA A 131 -11.31 -4.31 20.83
C ALA A 131 -12.21 -4.69 19.65
N GLU A 132 -13.45 -5.12 19.89
CA GLU A 132 -14.36 -5.58 18.83
C GLU A 132 -14.79 -4.44 17.89
N GLU A 133 -15.09 -3.27 18.43
CA GLU A 133 -15.45 -2.06 17.67
C GLU A 133 -14.24 -1.48 16.93
N ALA A 134 -13.06 -1.53 17.53
CA ALA A 134 -11.81 -1.17 16.86
C ALA A 134 -11.56 -2.08 15.66
N GLU A 135 -11.68 -3.40 15.82
CA GLU A 135 -11.46 -4.38 14.75
C GLU A 135 -12.42 -4.14 13.58
N LEU A 136 -13.71 -3.94 13.85
CA LEU A 136 -14.71 -3.67 12.81
C LEU A 136 -14.43 -2.36 12.07
N GLU A 137 -14.11 -1.28 12.77
CA GLU A 137 -13.83 0.01 12.14
C GLU A 137 -12.50 -0.04 11.35
N MET A 138 -11.48 -0.77 11.84
CA MET A 138 -10.25 -1.04 11.09
C MET A 138 -10.55 -1.78 9.78
N ALA A 139 -11.36 -2.84 9.83
CA ALA A 139 -11.77 -3.59 8.65
C ALA A 139 -12.57 -2.70 7.67
N ARG A 140 -13.46 -1.86 8.19
CA ARG A 140 -14.25 -0.93 7.37
C ARG A 140 -13.39 0.12 6.68
N ARG A 141 -12.39 0.69 7.38
CA ARG A 141 -11.41 1.61 6.79
C ARG A 141 -10.56 0.92 5.72
N PHE A 142 -10.16 -0.33 5.93
CA PHE A 142 -9.46 -1.12 4.92
C PHE A 142 -10.31 -1.30 3.65
N VAL A 143 -11.60 -1.65 3.78
CA VAL A 143 -12.52 -1.80 2.64
C VAL A 143 -12.67 -0.49 1.87
N ARG A 144 -12.83 0.65 2.56
CA ARG A 144 -12.89 1.98 1.95
C ARG A 144 -11.62 2.33 1.19
N MET A 145 -10.47 2.11 1.82
CA MET A 145 -9.16 2.31 1.21
C MET A 145 -9.01 1.45 -0.05
N ALA A 146 -9.38 0.17 -0.01
CA ALA A 146 -9.30 -0.72 -1.14
C ALA A 146 -10.23 -0.30 -2.30
N SER A 147 -11.44 0.16 -1.98
CA SER A 147 -12.40 0.71 -2.95
C SER A 147 -11.84 1.93 -3.67
N THR A 148 -11.31 2.91 -2.92
CA THR A 148 -10.68 4.11 -3.48
C THR A 148 -9.45 3.78 -4.31
N ALA A 149 -8.59 2.86 -3.83
CA ALA A 149 -7.41 2.44 -4.59
C ALA A 149 -7.81 1.76 -5.92
N ALA A 150 -8.84 0.91 -5.91
CA ALA A 150 -9.36 0.28 -7.12
C ALA A 150 -9.92 1.30 -8.11
N GLN A 151 -10.64 2.30 -7.63
CA GLN A 151 -11.18 3.37 -8.45
C GLN A 151 -10.08 4.20 -9.10
N GLN A 152 -9.09 4.64 -8.32
CA GLN A 152 -7.94 5.40 -8.82
C GLN A 152 -7.14 4.59 -9.85
N ALA A 153 -6.85 3.32 -9.55
CA ALA A 153 -6.09 2.45 -10.43
C ALA A 153 -6.85 2.11 -11.73
N ALA A 154 -8.18 2.01 -11.69
CA ALA A 154 -9.01 1.77 -12.87
C ALA A 154 -9.05 2.97 -13.84
N MET A 155 -8.77 4.18 -13.36
CA MET A 155 -8.69 5.40 -14.17
C MET A 155 -7.30 5.62 -14.79
N ALA A 156 -6.32 4.80 -14.43
CA ALA A 156 -4.95 4.99 -14.90
C ALA A 156 -4.80 4.74 -16.41
N PRO A 157 -3.95 5.51 -17.10
CA PRO A 157 -3.60 5.27 -18.49
C PRO A 157 -2.96 3.88 -18.71
N PRO A 158 -3.24 3.20 -19.83
CA PRO A 158 -2.77 1.82 -20.08
C PRO A 158 -1.28 1.71 -20.45
N ASP A 159 -0.61 2.84 -20.68
CA ASP A 159 0.82 2.96 -21.00
C ASP A 159 1.73 3.01 -19.77
N VAL A 160 1.15 3.19 -18.57
CA VAL A 160 1.88 3.18 -17.30
C VAL A 160 2.01 1.75 -16.78
N ASP A 161 3.14 1.43 -16.14
CA ASP A 161 3.33 0.14 -15.48
C ASP A 161 2.28 -0.09 -14.38
N ALA A 162 1.70 -1.29 -14.35
CA ALA A 162 0.59 -1.60 -13.47
C ALA A 162 0.99 -1.68 -11.98
N GLU A 163 2.24 -2.03 -11.66
CA GLU A 163 2.72 -2.04 -10.29
C GLU A 163 2.91 -0.60 -9.79
N VAL A 164 3.41 0.30 -10.63
CA VAL A 164 3.49 1.75 -10.33
C VAL A 164 2.10 2.29 -9.99
N VAL A 165 1.13 2.09 -10.89
CA VAL A 165 -0.25 2.56 -10.74
C VAL A 165 -0.88 2.06 -9.45
N VAL A 166 -0.73 0.77 -9.15
CA VAL A 166 -1.33 0.14 -7.96
C VAL A 166 -0.70 0.66 -6.68
N ASN A 167 0.64 0.77 -6.63
CA ASN A 167 1.32 1.28 -5.45
C ASN A 167 0.91 2.71 -5.15
N GLU A 168 0.86 3.57 -6.17
CA GLU A 168 0.42 4.95 -6.02
C GLU A 168 -1.03 5.04 -5.52
N ALA A 169 -1.94 4.25 -6.12
CA ALA A 169 -3.34 4.22 -5.72
C ALA A 169 -3.53 3.74 -4.27
N ILE A 170 -2.81 2.70 -3.83
CA ILE A 170 -2.86 2.23 -2.43
C ILE A 170 -2.37 3.32 -1.48
N VAL A 171 -1.25 3.98 -1.80
CA VAL A 171 -0.68 5.03 -0.95
C VAL A 171 -1.58 6.25 -0.87
N SER A 172 -2.15 6.67 -2.00
CA SER A 172 -3.10 7.77 -2.08
C SER A 172 -4.36 7.47 -1.27
N ALA A 173 -4.97 6.29 -1.48
CA ALA A 173 -6.13 5.85 -0.71
C ALA A 173 -5.84 5.72 0.79
N ALA A 174 -4.65 5.23 1.18
CA ALA A 174 -4.24 5.15 2.57
C ALA A 174 -4.18 6.54 3.22
N ARG A 175 -3.62 7.55 2.54
CA ARG A 175 -3.62 8.94 3.06
C ARG A 175 -5.04 9.49 3.27
N THR A 176 -5.99 9.10 2.42
CA THR A 176 -7.38 9.54 2.51
C THR A 176 -8.12 8.89 3.68
N HIS A 177 -7.95 7.58 3.87
CA HIS A 177 -8.76 6.80 4.83
C HIS A 177 -8.08 6.54 6.16
N LEU A 178 -6.80 6.88 6.29
CA LEU A 178 -5.98 6.69 7.49
C LEU A 178 -5.33 8.02 7.88
N PRO A 179 -5.93 8.82 8.78
CA PRO A 179 -5.45 10.17 9.10
C PRO A 179 -3.99 10.22 9.58
N HIS A 180 -3.57 9.19 10.32
CA HIS A 180 -2.21 9.04 10.84
C HIS A 180 -1.25 8.30 9.90
N PHE A 181 -1.68 7.93 8.69
CA PHE A 181 -0.80 7.25 7.73
C PHE A 181 0.32 8.17 7.27
N ARG A 182 1.56 7.74 7.56
CA ARG A 182 2.78 8.42 7.14
C ARG A 182 3.71 7.36 6.58
N LEU A 183 3.92 7.38 5.28
CA LEU A 183 5.04 6.66 4.71
C LEU A 183 6.31 7.32 5.21
N ARG A 184 7.05 6.58 6.04
CA ARG A 184 8.44 6.91 6.29
C ARG A 184 9.13 6.78 4.93
N LYS A 185 9.44 7.93 4.31
CA LYS A 185 10.41 7.98 3.21
C LYS A 185 11.58 7.17 3.75
N ALA A 186 12.03 6.17 3.00
CA ALA A 186 13.30 5.55 3.31
C ALA A 186 14.36 6.65 3.13
N GLU A 187 14.51 7.55 4.11
CA GLU A 187 15.81 8.01 4.49
C GLU A 187 16.61 6.73 4.54
N ARG A 188 17.57 6.62 3.63
CA ARG A 188 18.47 5.49 3.48
C ARG A 188 18.94 5.15 4.89
N SER A 189 18.24 4.23 5.54
CA SER A 189 18.42 3.98 6.96
C SER A 189 19.81 3.43 7.02
N GLY A 190 20.69 4.19 7.68
CA GLY A 190 22.13 4.11 7.52
C GLY A 190 22.60 2.67 7.43
N MET A 191 23.19 2.33 6.29
CA MET A 191 24.11 1.21 6.22
C MET A 191 25.17 1.50 7.29
N PRO A 192 25.34 0.67 8.34
CA PRO A 192 26.51 0.77 9.20
C PRO A 192 27.69 0.32 8.33
N GLY A 193 28.28 1.25 7.59
CA GLY A 193 29.24 0.91 6.54
C GLY A 193 29.43 1.92 5.42
N ALA A 194 28.76 3.09 5.41
CA ALA A 194 29.21 4.21 4.58
C ALA A 194 30.46 4.84 5.21
N THR A 195 31.55 4.08 5.22
CA THR A 195 32.90 4.64 5.35
C THR A 195 33.06 5.68 4.25
N GLN A 196 33.56 6.84 4.66
CA GLN A 196 33.84 8.00 3.83
C GLN A 196 34.26 7.61 2.41
N GLN A 197 33.41 7.89 1.42
CA GLN A 197 33.81 7.77 0.03
C GLN A 197 34.87 8.83 -0.24
N GLY A 198 36.14 8.43 -0.18
CA GLY A 198 37.24 9.26 -0.66
C GLY A 198 37.00 9.62 -2.12
N ARG A 199 37.27 10.86 -2.50
CA ARG A 199 37.11 11.32 -3.87
C ARG A 199 38.38 10.93 -4.64
N TRP A 200 38.25 10.03 -5.61
CA TRP A 200 39.40 9.63 -6.44
C TRP A 200 39.40 10.42 -7.75
N ILE A 201 40.55 10.94 -8.15
CA ILE A 201 40.72 11.61 -9.44
C ILE A 201 41.84 10.91 -10.21
N ARG A 202 41.58 10.59 -11.48
CA ARG A 202 42.59 10.04 -12.39
C ARG A 202 43.41 11.17 -12.99
N ARG A 203 44.74 11.11 -12.82
CA ARG A 203 45.71 12.01 -13.45
C ARG A 203 46.68 11.17 -14.29
N GLY A 204 46.40 11.07 -15.59
CA GLY A 204 47.18 10.23 -16.50
C GLY A 204 47.04 8.74 -16.16
N ASP A 205 48.18 8.10 -15.88
CA ASP A 205 48.32 6.71 -15.47
C ASP A 205 48.13 6.48 -13.96
N LYS A 206 47.95 7.55 -13.16
CA LYS A 206 47.85 7.48 -11.70
C LYS A 206 46.44 7.80 -11.20
N ILE A 207 46.05 7.14 -10.12
CA ILE A 207 44.82 7.43 -9.37
C ILE A 207 45.22 8.15 -8.08
N VAL A 208 44.65 9.33 -7.85
CA VAL A 208 44.88 10.15 -6.66
C VAL A 208 43.69 10.03 -5.73
N LEU A 209 43.98 9.65 -4.50
CA LEU A 209 43.07 9.70 -3.36
C LEU A 209 42.95 11.10 -2.80
N LEU A 210 41.73 11.62 -2.74
CA LEU A 210 41.40 12.76 -1.90
C LEU A 210 40.58 12.22 -0.72
N SER A 211 41.23 12.01 0.42
CA SER A 211 40.55 11.80 1.70
C SER A 211 40.05 13.15 2.21
N ALA A 212 38.84 13.16 2.77
CA ALA A 212 38.38 14.24 3.66
C ALA A 212 38.93 13.99 5.07
#